data_AF-A0A523II58-F1
#
_entry.id   AF-A0A523II58-F1
#
_cell.length_a   1.000
_cell.length_b   1.000
_cell.length_c   1.000
_cell.angle_alpha   90.00
_cell.angle_beta   90.00
_cell.angle_gamma   90.00
#
_symmetry.space_group_name_H-M   'P 1'
#
loop_
_entity.id
_entity.type
_entity.pdbx_description
1 polymer ?
#
loop_
_entity_poly.entity_id
_entity_poly.type
_entity_poly.pdbx_seq_one_letter_code
_entity_poly.pdbx_strand_id
1 'polypeptide(L)'
;MHVPREVVCACETGQPLRVHTSKGEVLVVRVLSFDESELVYIVLSSSRPERYAVCDSTGFVLPLSEIEKLRLLEEPRRSPSKRDARRLG
;
A
#
# COMPACT_ATOMS: atom_id res chain seq x y z
N MET A 1 4.69 21.53 2.85
CA MET A 1 3.58 21.17 1.92
C MET A 1 2.57 20.34 2.71
N HIS A 2 1.29 20.27 2.31
CA HIS A 2 0.31 19.43 3.03
C HIS A 2 0.45 17.96 2.58
N VAL A 3 0.73 17.05 3.52
CA VAL A 3 0.80 15.61 3.24
C VAL A 3 -0.63 15.08 3.00
N PRO A 4 -0.88 14.34 1.90
CA PRO A 4 -2.20 13.77 1.62
C PRO A 4 -2.67 12.81 2.73
N ARG A 5 -3.95 12.86 3.08
CA ARG A 5 -4.55 12.02 4.13
C ARG A 5 -4.37 10.53 3.87
N GLU A 6 -4.37 10.11 2.61
CA GLU A 6 -4.18 8.72 2.19
C GLU A 6 -2.78 8.19 2.57
N VAL A 7 -1.75 9.04 2.48
CA VAL A 7 -0.38 8.68 2.89
C VAL A 7 -0.32 8.46 4.40
N VAL A 8 -0.89 9.40 5.16
CA VAL A 8 -0.95 9.33 6.62
C VAL A 8 -1.66 8.03 7.04
N CYS A 9 -2.85 7.79 6.50
CA CYS A 9 -3.64 6.61 6.84
C CYS A 9 -2.97 5.30 6.41
N ALA A 10 -2.33 5.25 5.23
CA ALA A 10 -1.60 4.08 4.77
C ALA A 10 -0.42 3.74 5.71
N CYS A 11 0.30 4.77 6.18
CA CYS A 11 1.42 4.61 7.10
C CYS A 11 0.95 4.10 8.48
N GLU A 12 -0.14 4.65 9.02
CA GLU A 12 -0.67 4.28 10.34
C GLU A 12 -1.30 2.89 10.36
N THR A 13 -2.00 2.53 9.28
CA THR A 13 -2.77 1.27 9.20
C THR A 13 -1.99 0.13 8.55
N GLY A 14 -0.90 0.44 7.85
CA GLY A 14 -0.19 -0.51 6.98
C GLY A 14 -0.98 -0.94 5.75
N GLN A 15 -2.12 -0.29 5.44
CA GLN A 15 -2.91 -0.59 4.26
C GLN A 15 -2.13 -0.27 2.98
N PRO A 16 -2.22 -1.11 1.94
CA PRO A 16 -1.60 -0.81 0.66
C PRO A 16 -2.14 0.48 0.04
N LEU A 17 -1.26 1.28 -0.52
CA LEU A 17 -1.56 2.52 -1.21
C LEU A 17 -1.29 2.33 -2.70
N ARG A 18 -2.28 2.65 -3.54
CA ARG A 18 -2.08 2.79 -4.99
C ARG A 18 -1.67 4.21 -5.30
N VAL A 19 -0.53 4.37 -5.95
CA VAL A 19 0.10 5.64 -6.29
C VAL A 19 0.18 5.77 -7.81
N HIS A 20 -0.33 6.87 -8.34
CA HIS A 20 -0.14 7.28 -9.72
C HIS A 20 0.88 8.42 -9.76
N THR A 21 1.95 8.25 -10.53
CA THR A 21 3.03 9.24 -10.64
C THR A 21 2.86 10.10 -11.90
N SER A 22 3.48 11.28 -11.92
CA SER A 22 3.51 12.20 -13.07
C SER A 22 4.22 11.65 -14.30
N LYS A 23 4.96 10.55 -14.14
CA LYS A 23 5.59 9.79 -15.23
C LYS A 23 4.63 8.78 -15.87
N GLY A 24 3.39 8.71 -15.39
CA GLY A 24 2.36 7.76 -15.84
C GLY A 24 2.50 6.36 -15.22
N GLU A 25 3.39 6.18 -14.24
CA GLU A 25 3.58 4.90 -13.56
C GLU A 25 2.48 4.67 -12.52
N VAL A 26 2.10 3.40 -12.34
CA VAL A 26 1.13 3.00 -11.32
C VAL A 26 1.77 1.97 -10.40
N LEU A 27 1.96 2.36 -9.15
CA LEU A 27 2.58 1.54 -8.12
C LEU A 27 1.53 1.13 -7.09
N VAL A 28 1.63 -0.11 -6.59
CA VAL A 28 0.96 -0.52 -5.36
C VAL A 28 2.04 -0.71 -4.31
N VAL A 29 1.94 0.03 -3.23
CA VAL A 29 3.02 0.16 -2.26
C VAL A 29 2.52 -0.03 -0.84
N ARG A 30 3.41 -0.43 0.06
CA ARG A 30 3.21 -0.26 1.50
C ARG A 30 4.07 0.90 1.96
N VAL A 31 3.45 1.87 2.62
CA VAL A 31 4.14 3.04 3.15
C VAL A 31 4.88 2.63 4.42
N LEU A 32 6.16 2.99 4.50
CA LEU A 32 7.01 2.74 5.68
C LEU A 32 7.12 3.99 6.56
N SER A 33 7.33 5.15 5.93
CA SER A 33 7.39 6.46 6.58
C SER A 33 7.19 7.57 5.53
N PHE A 34 7.00 8.80 5.98
CA PHE A 34 6.93 9.98 5.11
C PHE A 34 7.37 11.22 5.87
N ASP A 35 7.74 12.26 5.14
CA ASP A 35 7.89 13.62 5.65
C ASP A 35 7.12 14.62 4.77
N GLU A 36 7.45 15.92 4.87
CA GLU A 36 6.76 16.96 4.10
C GLU A 36 7.08 16.96 2.59
N SER A 37 8.10 16.23 2.18
CA SER A 37 8.65 16.21 0.82
C SER A 37 8.62 14.84 0.16
N GLU A 38 8.77 13.75 0.93
CA GLU A 38 9.05 12.43 0.39
C GLU A 38 8.27 11.31 1.10
N LEU A 39 8.00 10.25 0.35
CA LEU A 39 7.40 9.00 0.79
C LEU A 39 8.45 7.89 0.76
N VAL A 40 8.63 7.19 1.88
CA VAL A 40 9.43 5.95 1.93
C VAL A 40 8.48 4.75 1.86
N TYR A 41 8.71 3.84 0.91
CA TYR A 41 7.77 2.76 0.61
C TYR A 41 8.45 1.49 0.11
N ILE A 42 7.71 0.38 0.14
CA ILE A 42 8.08 -0.86 -0.56
C ILE A 42 7.04 -1.17 -1.64
N VAL A 43 7.50 -1.60 -2.81
CA VAL A 43 6.61 -2.03 -3.89
C VAL A 43 6.06 -3.41 -3.58
N LEU A 44 4.74 -3.54 -3.68
CA LEU A 44 4.03 -4.79 -3.59
C LEU A 44 3.86 -5.37 -4.99
N SER A 45 4.69 -6.34 -5.35
CA SER A 45 4.56 -7.04 -6.63
C SER A 45 3.66 -8.26 -6.47
N SER A 46 2.61 -8.35 -7.27
CA SER A 46 1.86 -9.60 -7.37
C SER A 46 1.29 -9.80 -8.76
N SER A 47 1.28 -11.06 -9.19
CA SER A 47 0.52 -11.51 -10.35
C SER A 47 -0.99 -11.63 -10.09
N ARG A 48 -1.45 -11.41 -8.85
CA ARG A 48 -2.86 -11.49 -8.43
C ARG A 48 -3.21 -10.41 -7.39
N PRO A 49 -4.16 -9.50 -7.66
CA PRO A 49 -4.50 -8.37 -6.77
C PRO A 49 -5.01 -8.79 -5.39
N GLU A 50 -5.47 -10.04 -5.20
CA GLU A 50 -5.85 -10.60 -3.91
C GLU A 50 -4.68 -11.14 -3.07
N ARG A 51 -3.44 -11.14 -3.59
CA ARG A 51 -2.25 -11.73 -2.97
C ARG A 51 -1.01 -10.88 -3.21
N TYR A 52 -0.98 -9.65 -2.71
CA TYR A 52 0.22 -8.83 -2.77
C TYR A 52 1.40 -9.54 -2.07
N ALA A 53 2.39 -10.01 -2.84
CA ALA A 53 3.63 -10.55 -2.29
C ALA A 53 4.58 -9.37 -2.05
N VAL A 54 5.19 -9.34 -0.88
CA VAL A 54 6.19 -8.33 -0.56
C VAL A 54 7.46 -8.70 -1.32
N CYS A 55 7.95 -7.79 -2.16
CA CYS A 55 9.24 -7.97 -2.81
C CYS A 55 10.35 -7.56 -1.83
N ASP A 56 11.42 -8.37 -1.71
CA ASP A 56 12.55 -8.20 -0.78
C ASP A 56 13.40 -6.92 -0.99
N SER A 57 12.94 -5.98 -1.80
CA SER A 57 13.62 -4.72 -2.08
C SER A 57 13.46 -3.73 -0.92
N THR A 58 14.62 -3.25 -0.48
CA THR A 58 14.88 -2.11 0.41
C THR A 58 14.05 -0.88 0.05
N GLY A 59 13.55 -0.16 1.06
CA GLY A 59 12.64 0.99 0.90
C GLY A 59 13.07 1.97 -0.19
N PHE A 60 12.13 2.26 -1.09
CA PHE A 60 12.24 3.27 -2.14
C PHE A 60 11.78 4.62 -1.61
N VAL A 61 12.25 5.69 -2.25
CA VAL A 61 11.85 7.07 -1.96
C VAL A 61 11.09 7.64 -3.16
N LEU A 62 9.96 8.29 -2.93
CA LEU A 62 9.16 8.97 -3.95
C LEU A 62 8.86 10.41 -3.49
N PRO A 63 9.27 11.45 -4.24
CA PRO A 63 8.89 12.81 -3.95
C PRO A 63 7.37 12.98 -4.03
N LEU A 64 6.76 13.63 -3.03
CA LEU A 64 5.32 13.88 -3.01
C LEU A 64 4.86 14.76 -4.18
N SER A 65 5.76 15.59 -4.73
CA SER A 65 5.53 16.39 -5.93
C SER A 65 5.37 15.55 -7.20
N GLU A 66 5.85 14.31 -7.22
CA GLU A 66 5.67 13.38 -8.35
C GLU A 66 4.34 12.62 -8.27
N ILE A 67 3.57 12.76 -7.20
CA ILE A 67 2.30 12.05 -7.00
C ILE A 67 1.15 12.85 -7.62
N GLU A 68 0.48 12.26 -8.60
CA GLU A 68 -0.73 12.84 -9.21
C GLU A 68 -2.01 12.38 -8.52
N LYS A 69 -2.06 11.10 -8.12
CA LYS A 69 -3.25 10.51 -7.53
C LYS A 69 -2.93 9.39 -6.57
N LEU A 70 -3.71 9.34 -5.50
CA LEU A 70 -3.62 8.34 -4.45
C LEU A 70 -4.94 7.61 -4.26
N ARG A 71 -4.85 6.33 -3.88
CA ARG A 71 -6.01 5.54 -3.46
C ARG A 71 -5.59 4.49 -2.44
N LEU A 72 -6.14 4.56 -1.24
CA LEU A 72 -6.07 3.46 -0.27
C LEU A 72 -6.75 2.22 -0.82
N LEU A 73 -6.09 1.07 -0.69
CA LEU A 73 -6.65 -0.22 -1.03
C LEU A 73 -7.10 -0.90 0.26
N GLU A 74 -8.36 -1.34 0.28
CA GLU A 74 -8.83 -2.20 1.36
C GLU A 74 -8.04 -3.50 1.32
N GLU A 75 -7.51 -3.95 2.46
CA GLU A 75 -7.03 -5.32 2.54
C GLU A 75 -8.22 -6.25 2.23
N PRO A 76 -8.05 -7.25 1.35
CA PRO A 76 -9.09 -8.24 1.16
C PRO A 76 -9.34 -8.85 2.53
N ARG A 77 -10.52 -8.56 3.12
CA ARG A 77 -10.94 -9.12 4.40
C ARG A 77 -10.62 -10.61 4.33
N ARG A 78 -9.72 -11.08 5.19
CA ARG A 78 -9.47 -12.51 5.32
C ARG A 78 -10.82 -13.14 5.59
N SER A 79 -11.43 -13.74 4.57
CA SER A 79 -12.64 -14.51 4.75
C SER A 79 -12.27 -15.56 5.80
N PRO A 80 -13.04 -15.70 6.90
CA PRO A 80 -12.73 -16.70 7.91
C PRO A 80 -12.56 -18.01 7.17
N SER A 81 -11.34 -18.56 7.25
CA SER A 81 -11.02 -19.77 6.51
C SER A 81 -12.06 -20.82 6.91
N LYS A 82 -12.65 -21.53 5.94
CA LYS A 82 -13.65 -22.58 6.19
C LYS A 82 -13.16 -23.72 7.13
N ARG A 83 -11.96 -23.62 7.71
CA ARG A 83 -11.40 -24.55 8.71
C ARG A 83 -11.97 -24.34 10.11
N ASP A 84 -12.49 -23.17 10.46
CA ASP A 84 -13.05 -22.95 11.82
C ASP A 84 -14.50 -23.42 11.99
N ALA A 85 -15.21 -23.76 10.89
CA ALA A 85 -16.59 -24.24 10.96
C ALA A 85 -16.75 -25.69 11.45
N ARG A 86 -15.67 -26.45 11.68
CA ARG A 86 -15.73 -27.85 12.15
C ARG A 86 -15.41 -28.07 13.63
N ARG A 87 -15.17 -27.01 14.41
CA ARG A 87 -14.92 -27.12 15.87
C ARG A 87 -16.14 -26.81 16.74
N LEU A 88 -17.29 -26.54 16.12
CA LEU A 88 -18.55 -26.23 16.81
C LEU A 88 -19.69 -27.22 16.46
N GLY A 89 -19.36 -28.42 15.99
CA GLY A 89 -20.31 -29.51 15.73
C GLY A 89 -20.02 -30.71 16.59
#